data_AF-A0A955DBL1-F1
#
_entry.id   AF-A0A955DBL1-F1
#
_cell.length_a   1.000
_cell.length_b   1.000
_cell.length_c   1.000
_cell.angle_alpha   90.00
_cell.angle_beta   90.00
_cell.angle_gamma   90.00
#
_symmetry.space_group_name_H-M   'P 1'
#
loop_
_entity.id
_entity.type
_entity.pdbx_description
1 polymer ?
#
loop_
_entity_poly.entity_id
_entity_poly.type
_entity_poly.pdbx_seq_one_letter_code
_entity_poly.pdbx_strand_id
1 'polypeptide(L)'
;MNRYSIAEFVEKTAQQDRGQGVFELESDRILELNLNGMAWIKKGSMVAYRGNVKFTREAVLQQGLGAAFKKALTGEGAQLTKAEGQGKVYLADAGKKIFILDVSGSSMFVNGSDLLA
;
A
#
# COMPACT_ATOMS: atom_id res chain seq x y z
N MET A 1 18.24 15.11 27.35
CA MET A 1 18.77 15.74 26.11
C MET A 1 17.71 15.65 25.04
N ASN A 2 17.13 16.78 24.61
CA ASN A 2 16.23 16.78 23.46
C ASN A 2 17.06 16.63 22.18
N ARG A 3 16.75 15.60 21.39
CA ARG A 3 17.48 15.27 20.16
C ARG A 3 17.23 16.25 19.02
N TYR A 4 16.09 16.96 19.01
CA TYR A 4 15.67 17.90 17.95
C TYR A 4 14.76 19.01 18.50
N SER A 5 14.69 20.14 17.80
CA SER A 5 13.60 21.14 17.93
C SER A 5 12.35 20.71 17.15
N ILE A 6 11.18 21.30 17.46
CA ILE A 6 9.93 21.03 16.71
C ILE A 6 10.08 21.43 15.24
N ALA A 7 10.70 22.57 14.97
CA ALA A 7 10.92 23.06 13.61
C ALA A 7 11.77 22.07 12.79
N GLU A 8 12.89 21.59 13.37
CA GLU A 8 13.75 20.59 12.72
C GLU A 8 13.04 19.25 12.52
N PHE A 9 12.20 18.83 13.47
CA PHE A 9 11.40 17.62 13.32
C PHE A 9 10.44 17.75 12.13
N VAL A 10 9.69 18.85 12.07
CA VAL A 10 8.74 19.12 10.99
C VAL A 10 9.47 19.21 9.64
N GLU A 11 10.58 19.94 9.55
CA GLU A 11 11.36 20.06 8.31
C GLU A 11 11.83 18.69 7.81
N LYS A 12 12.27 17.81 8.71
CA LYS A 12 12.80 16.49 8.35
C LYS A 12 11.73 15.44 8.05
N THR A 13 10.53 15.57 8.62
CA THR A 13 9.49 14.54 8.51
C THR A 13 8.24 15.00 7.76
N ALA A 14 8.17 16.27 7.36
CA ALA A 14 7.09 16.76 6.53
C ALA A 14 7.08 15.98 5.21
N GLN A 15 5.87 15.62 4.80
CA GLN A 15 5.63 14.98 3.52
C GLN A 15 6.25 15.82 2.38
N GLN A 16 6.99 15.18 1.49
CA GLN A 16 7.56 15.83 0.30
C GLN A 16 6.93 15.25 -0.94
N ASP A 17 6.11 16.05 -1.64
CA ASP A 17 5.59 15.66 -2.95
C ASP A 17 6.73 15.66 -3.97
N ARG A 18 7.14 14.47 -4.43
CA ARG A 18 8.28 14.32 -5.34
C ARG A 18 7.85 14.36 -6.80
N GLY A 19 6.53 14.31 -7.09
CA GLY A 19 5.99 14.28 -8.45
C GLY A 19 6.45 13.07 -9.26
N GLN A 20 6.73 11.96 -8.58
CA GLN A 20 7.20 10.69 -9.15
C GLN A 20 6.05 9.79 -9.66
N GLY A 21 4.80 10.19 -9.44
CA GLY A 21 3.62 9.60 -10.09
C GLY A 21 2.68 8.94 -9.10
N VAL A 22 2.12 7.78 -9.47
CA VAL A 22 1.14 7.06 -8.63
C VAL A 22 1.78 6.53 -7.35
N PHE A 23 3.03 6.08 -7.42
CA PHE A 23 3.77 5.51 -6.31
C PHE A 23 5.01 6.35 -6.03
N GLU A 24 5.18 6.80 -4.79
CA GLU A 24 6.31 7.61 -4.36
C GLU A 24 6.85 7.14 -3.00
N LEU A 25 8.16 7.19 -2.81
CA LEU A 25 8.76 6.84 -1.52
C LEU A 25 8.95 8.10 -0.66
N GLU A 26 8.16 8.23 0.41
CA GLU A 26 8.40 9.20 1.48
C GLU A 26 9.67 8.84 2.26
N SER A 27 9.93 7.54 2.41
CA SER A 27 11.18 6.99 2.95
C SER A 27 11.44 5.60 2.35
N ASP A 28 12.56 4.96 2.71
CA ASP A 28 12.87 3.59 2.29
C ASP A 28 11.87 2.52 2.77
N ARG A 29 10.93 2.90 3.66
CA ARG A 29 9.95 2.02 4.32
C ARG A 29 8.51 2.55 4.31
N ILE A 30 8.25 3.71 3.72
CA ILE A 30 6.91 4.29 3.60
C ILE A 30 6.65 4.62 2.14
N LEU A 31 5.64 3.97 1.58
CA LEU A 31 5.13 4.22 0.24
C LEU A 31 3.95 5.17 0.32
N GLU A 32 4.05 6.31 -0.35
CA GLU A 32 2.92 7.14 -0.70
C GLU A 32 2.30 6.64 -2.02
N LEU A 33 0.99 6.45 -2.00
CA LEU A 33 0.15 6.17 -3.15
C LEU A 33 -0.72 7.39 -3.42
N ASN A 34 -0.43 8.08 -4.52
CA ASN A 34 -1.26 9.15 -5.09
C ASN A 34 -2.49 8.53 -5.77
N LEU A 35 -3.50 8.21 -4.96
CA LEU A 35 -4.69 7.50 -5.40
C LEU A 35 -5.63 8.41 -6.19
N ASN A 36 -5.94 7.98 -7.42
CA ASN A 36 -6.98 8.55 -8.26
C ASN A 36 -7.72 7.43 -8.99
N GLY A 37 -8.81 6.94 -8.40
CA GLY A 37 -9.56 5.78 -8.90
C GLY A 37 -9.45 4.60 -7.94
N MET A 38 -8.71 3.56 -8.31
CA MET A 38 -8.62 2.32 -7.54
C MET A 38 -7.20 1.75 -7.55
N ALA A 39 -6.76 1.23 -6.40
CA ALA A 39 -5.55 0.44 -6.27
C ALA A 39 -5.76 -0.73 -5.30
N TRP A 40 -5.00 -1.81 -5.51
CA TRP A 40 -4.88 -2.88 -4.52
C TRP A 40 -3.75 -2.54 -3.56
N ILE A 41 -3.97 -2.85 -2.29
CA ILE A 41 -2.94 -2.69 -1.25
C ILE A 41 -2.93 -3.93 -0.35
N LYS A 42 -1.78 -4.27 0.21
CA LYS A 42 -1.67 -5.34 1.20
C LYS A 42 -2.55 -5.02 2.39
N LYS A 43 -3.37 -5.97 2.81
CA LYS A 43 -4.27 -5.82 3.96
C LYS A 43 -3.46 -5.50 5.21
N GLY A 44 -3.85 -4.42 5.88
CA GLY A 44 -3.20 -3.97 7.10
C GLY A 44 -1.90 -3.18 6.89
N SER A 45 -1.49 -2.93 5.65
CA SER A 45 -0.31 -2.10 5.36
C SER A 45 -0.59 -0.59 5.39
N MET A 46 -1.86 -0.17 5.30
CA MET A 46 -2.21 1.25 5.37
C MET A 46 -1.96 1.80 6.78
N VAL A 47 -1.15 2.85 6.87
CA VAL A 47 -0.78 3.52 8.12
C VAL A 47 -1.38 4.92 8.24
N ALA A 48 -1.68 5.58 7.12
CA ALA A 48 -2.38 6.87 7.09
C ALA A 48 -3.04 7.09 5.71
N TYR A 49 -3.99 8.03 5.63
CA TYR A 49 -4.52 8.51 4.36
C TYR A 49 -5.06 9.94 4.48
N ARG A 50 -5.15 10.65 3.36
CA ARG A 50 -5.74 11.99 3.24
C ARG A 50 -6.63 12.04 2.00
N GLY A 51 -7.82 12.61 2.12
CA GLY A 51 -8.79 12.71 1.03
C GLY A 51 -9.94 11.71 1.17
N ASN A 52 -10.75 11.57 0.13
CA ASN A 52 -11.93 10.71 0.15
C ASN A 52 -11.55 9.31 -0.37
N VAL A 53 -11.17 8.42 0.54
CA VAL A 53 -10.71 7.05 0.22
C VAL A 53 -11.55 6.02 0.99
N LYS A 54 -12.11 5.07 0.25
CA LYS A 54 -12.85 3.92 0.78
C LYS A 54 -11.99 2.66 0.68
N PHE A 55 -11.91 1.92 1.78
CA PHE A 55 -11.19 0.64 1.85
C PHE A 55 -12.18 -0.52 1.95
N THR A 56 -12.11 -1.46 1.01
CA THR A 56 -12.98 -2.63 0.97
C THR A 56 -12.15 -3.91 1.02
N ARG A 57 -12.39 -4.77 2.02
CA ARG A 57 -11.75 -6.09 2.11
C ARG A 57 -12.41 -7.03 1.10
N GLU A 58 -11.61 -7.69 0.27
CA GLU A 58 -12.12 -8.68 -0.68
C GLU A 58 -12.32 -10.04 0.03
N ALA A 59 -13.36 -10.14 0.86
CA ALA A 59 -13.70 -11.42 1.51
C ALA A 59 -15.17 -11.60 1.95
N VAL A 60 -16.06 -10.61 1.74
CA VAL A 60 -17.40 -10.66 2.36
C VAL A 60 -18.54 -10.36 1.37
N LEU A 61 -18.35 -10.69 0.08
CA LEU A 61 -19.46 -10.71 -0.86
C LEU A 61 -19.68 -12.13 -1.40
N GLN A 62 -20.76 -12.70 -0.90
CA GLN A 62 -21.59 -13.78 -1.44
C GLN A 62 -21.19 -15.23 -1.13
N GLN A 63 -21.92 -15.76 -0.14
CA GLN A 63 -22.32 -17.16 -0.06
C GLN A 63 -22.84 -17.64 -1.43
N GLY A 64 -22.25 -18.71 -1.95
CA GLY A 64 -22.78 -19.41 -3.12
C GLY A 64 -21.68 -20.17 -3.86
N LEU A 65 -21.45 -21.43 -3.45
CA LEU A 65 -20.75 -22.56 -4.11
C LEU A 65 -19.39 -22.35 -4.86
N GLY A 66 -18.97 -21.14 -5.21
CA GLY A 66 -17.65 -20.79 -5.76
C GLY A 66 -16.60 -20.42 -4.70
N ALA A 67 -16.97 -20.46 -3.42
CA ALA A 67 -16.09 -20.13 -2.28
C ALA A 67 -14.88 -21.07 -2.13
N ALA A 68 -14.88 -22.23 -2.80
CA ALA A 68 -13.75 -23.14 -2.84
C ALA A 68 -12.66 -22.73 -3.86
N PHE A 69 -13.02 -22.00 -4.93
CA PHE A 69 -12.03 -21.62 -5.96
C PHE A 69 -11.11 -20.48 -5.49
N LYS A 70 -11.61 -19.56 -4.63
CA LYS A 70 -10.76 -18.51 -4.03
C LYS A 70 -9.83 -19.01 -2.91
N LYS A 71 -10.13 -20.16 -2.30
CA LYS A 71 -9.25 -20.78 -1.28
C LYS A 71 -8.00 -21.44 -1.86
N ALA A 72 -7.97 -21.76 -3.16
CA ALA A 72 -6.79 -22.32 -3.81
C ALA A 72 -5.67 -21.29 -4.06
N LEU A 73 -5.94 -19.99 -3.88
CA LEU A 73 -4.95 -18.91 -3.96
C LEU A 73 -4.37 -18.49 -2.60
N THR A 74 -4.81 -19.09 -1.49
CA THR A 74 -4.47 -18.62 -0.12
C THR A 74 -3.54 -19.55 0.67
N GLY A 75 -2.92 -20.54 0.02
CA GLY A 75 -1.88 -21.35 0.67
C GLY A 75 -0.62 -20.53 0.98
N GLU A 76 -0.34 -19.52 0.15
CA GLU A 76 0.83 -18.60 0.28
C GLU A 76 0.49 -17.13 -0.07
N GLY A 77 -0.78 -16.81 -0.36
CA GLY A 77 -1.16 -15.63 -1.16
C GLY A 77 -1.47 -14.35 -0.38
N ALA A 78 -0.99 -13.21 -0.91
CA ALA A 78 -1.20 -11.87 -0.39
C ALA A 78 -2.68 -11.58 -0.07
N GLN A 79 -3.00 -11.23 1.18
CA GLN A 79 -4.33 -10.68 1.48
C GLN A 79 -4.37 -9.24 1.00
N LEU A 80 -5.20 -8.92 0.01
CA LEU A 80 -5.34 -7.56 -0.53
C LEU A 80 -6.58 -6.85 0.01
N THR A 81 -6.52 -5.52 0.00
CA THR A 81 -7.61 -4.59 0.29
C THR A 81 -7.71 -3.63 -0.88
N LYS A 82 -8.94 -3.39 -1.34
CA LYS A 82 -9.19 -2.43 -2.41
C LYS A 82 -9.30 -1.03 -1.83
N ALA A 83 -8.46 -0.11 -2.28
CA ALA A 83 -8.53 1.32 -1.95
C ALA A 83 -9.14 2.07 -3.14
N GLU A 84 -10.23 2.79 -2.92
CA GLU A 84 -10.97 3.50 -3.98
C GLU A 84 -11.26 4.95 -3.60
N GLY A 85 -11.09 5.87 -4.55
CA GLY A 85 -11.41 7.28 -4.39
C GLY A 85 -10.29 8.20 -4.87
N GLN A 86 -10.15 9.35 -4.21
CA GLN A 86 -9.17 10.37 -4.57
C GLN A 86 -8.48 10.90 -3.32
N GLY A 87 -7.15 10.83 -3.30
CA GLY A 87 -6.36 11.23 -2.14
C GLY A 87 -4.95 10.64 -2.12
N LYS A 88 -4.32 10.69 -0.96
CA LYS A 88 -3.02 10.07 -0.69
C LYS A 88 -3.20 8.94 0.32
N VAL A 89 -2.60 7.79 0.06
CA VAL A 89 -2.61 6.63 0.97
C VAL A 89 -1.17 6.27 1.30
N TYR A 90 -0.86 6.12 2.58
CA TYR A 90 0.48 5.77 3.05
C TYR A 90 0.50 4.31 3.49
N LEU A 91 1.44 3.55 2.94
CA LEU A 91 1.60 2.12 3.17
C LEU A 91 2.96 1.83 3.80
N ALA A 92 2.98 0.92 4.77
CA ALA A 92 4.19 0.36 5.36
C ALA A 92 3.96 -1.10 5.76
N ASP A 93 5.01 -1.93 5.71
CA ASP A 93 4.92 -3.37 6.02
C ASP A 93 6.01 -3.78 7.01
N ALA A 94 5.70 -3.71 8.32
CA ALA A 94 6.53 -4.25 9.40
C ALA A 94 8.05 -3.90 9.33
N GLY A 95 8.40 -2.71 8.87
CA GLY A 95 9.79 -2.24 8.76
C GLY A 95 10.57 -2.78 7.55
N LYS A 96 9.92 -3.52 6.64
CA LYS A 96 10.50 -3.94 5.37
C LYS A 96 10.83 -2.73 4.49
N LYS A 97 11.90 -2.87 3.71
CA LYS A 97 12.23 -1.91 2.66
C LYS A 97 11.28 -2.08 1.48
N ILE A 98 10.95 -0.96 0.83
CA ILE A 98 10.02 -0.94 -0.29
C ILE A 98 10.78 -0.61 -1.57
N PHE A 99 10.46 -1.34 -2.64
CA PHE A 99 10.96 -1.10 -3.98
C PHE A 99 9.77 -0.96 -4.93
N ILE A 100 9.84 0.06 -5.80
CA ILE A 100 8.86 0.27 -6.87
C ILE A 100 9.49 -0.27 -8.14
N LEU A 101 8.81 -1.21 -8.80
CA LEU A 101 9.29 -1.88 -10.01
C LEU A 101 8.28 -1.71 -11.13
N ASP A 102 8.74 -1.26 -12.30
CA ASP A 102 7.96 -1.36 -13.53
C ASP A 102 8.15 -2.77 -14.11
N VAL A 103 7.05 -3.51 -14.16
CA VAL A 103 7.00 -4.90 -14.67
C VAL A 103 6.45 -4.99 -16.08
N SER A 104 6.27 -3.85 -16.77
CA SER A 104 5.73 -3.80 -18.12
C SER A 104 6.53 -4.68 -19.09
N GLY A 105 5.84 -5.60 -19.77
CA GLY A 105 6.46 -6.52 -20.73
C GLY A 105 7.25 -7.68 -20.11
N SER A 106 7.23 -7.84 -18.78
CA SER A 106 7.89 -8.93 -18.05
C SER A 106 6.93 -9.62 -17.08
N SER A 107 7.30 -10.81 -16.62
CA SER A 107 6.65 -11.48 -15.50
C SER A 107 7.63 -11.67 -14.35
N MET A 108 7.14 -11.58 -13.12
CA MET A 108 7.93 -11.83 -11.92
C MET A 108 7.17 -12.72 -10.95
N PHE A 109 7.90 -13.54 -10.22
CA PHE A 109 7.36 -14.35 -9.12
C PHE A 109 7.82 -13.74 -7.81
N VAL A 110 6.88 -13.44 -6.92
CA VAL A 110 7.13 -12.89 -5.59
C VAL A 110 6.37 -13.68 -4.55
N ASN A 111 6.88 -13.70 -3.32
CA ASN A 111 6.11 -14.21 -2.20
C ASN A 111 4.92 -13.28 -1.93
N GLY A 112 3.72 -13.82 -1.70
CA GLY A 112 2.54 -13.01 -1.43
C GLY A 112 2.69 -12.09 -0.20
N SER A 113 3.53 -12.47 0.77
CA SER A 113 3.84 -11.63 1.92
C SER A 113 4.73 -10.42 1.61
N ASP A 114 5.37 -10.38 0.44
CA ASP A 114 6.27 -9.30 0.00
C ASP A 114 5.62 -8.37 -1.05
N LEU A 115 4.38 -8.66 -1.48
CA LEU A 115 3.60 -7.76 -2.32
C LEU A 115 2.93 -6.67 -1.47
N LEU A 116 3.17 -5.39 -1.78
CA LEU A 116 2.64 -4.25 -1.04
C LEU A 116 1.44 -3.56 -1.70
N ALA A 117 1.53 -3.27 -2.99
CA ALA A 117 0.49 -2.60 -3.77
C ALA A 117 0.64 -2.95 -5.26
#